data_AF-A0A4Q7CKE8-F1
#
_entry.id   AF-A0A4Q7CKE8-F1
#
_cell.length_a   1.000
_cell.length_b   1.000
_cell.length_c   1.000
_cell.angle_alpha   90.00
_cell.angle_beta   90.00
_cell.angle_gamma   90.00
#
_symmetry.space_group_name_H-M   'P 1'
#
loop_
_entity.id
_entity.type
_entity.pdbx_description
1 polymer ?
#
loop_
_entity_poly.entity_id
_entity_poly.type
_entity_poly.pdbx_seq_one_letter_code
_entity_poly.pdbx_strand_id
1 'polypeptide(L)'
;MAAVRELRRRVGEGFVGLRVVPWLWGAPPTDRRYYPLFAECVQSAVPFCTQVGHTGPLRPSETGRPIPYIDQVALDFPELVIVCGHVG
;
A
#
# COMPACT_ATOMS: atom_id res chain seq x y z
N MET A 1 -6.25 13.66 4.21
CA MET A 1 -5.25 14.17 5.18
C MET A 1 -5.26 13.48 6.55
N ALA A 2 -6.41 13.03 7.09
CA ALA A 2 -6.44 12.36 8.41
C ALA A 2 -5.53 11.12 8.48
N ALA A 3 -5.60 10.23 7.47
CA ALA A 3 -4.78 9.02 7.42
C ALA A 3 -3.27 9.30 7.36
N VAL A 4 -2.84 10.36 6.66
CA VAL A 4 -1.43 10.77 6.59
C VAL A 4 -0.92 11.23 7.96
N ARG A 5 -1.71 12.04 8.68
CA ARG A 5 -1.36 12.46 10.05
C ARG A 5 -1.27 11.28 11.00
N GLU A 6 -2.18 10.32 10.88
CA GLU A 6 -2.15 9.10 11.68
C GLU A 6 -0.92 8.24 11.35
N LEU A 7 -0.59 8.05 10.07
CA LEU A 7 0.62 7.35 9.65
C LEU A 7 1.87 7.97 10.26
N ARG A 8 2.04 9.30 10.12
CA ARG A 8 3.19 10.02 10.68
C ARG A 8 3.29 9.86 12.20
N ARG A 9 2.16 9.98 12.91
CA ARG A 9 2.10 9.78 14.36
C ARG A 9 2.54 8.37 14.74
N ARG A 10 2.02 7.34 14.06
CA ARG A 10 2.35 5.93 14.31
C ARG A 10 3.82 5.62 14.04
N VAL A 11 4.38 6.17 12.98
CA VAL A 11 5.82 6.04 12.69
C VAL A 11 6.65 6.65 13.82
N GLY A 12 6.25 7.83 14.32
CA GLY A 12 6.87 8.43 15.52
C GLY A 12 6.73 7.60 16.80
N GLU A 13 5.76 6.69 16.86
CA GLU A 13 5.54 5.73 17.96
C GLU A 13 6.24 4.38 17.72
N GLY A 14 7.07 4.27 16.68
CA GLY A 14 7.87 3.08 16.39
C GLY A 14 7.25 2.10 15.39
N PHE A 15 6.17 2.48 14.69
CA PHE A 15 5.67 1.67 13.57
C PHE A 15 6.63 1.77 12.38
N VAL A 16 6.84 0.65 11.69
CA VAL A 16 7.88 0.50 10.66
C VAL A 16 7.33 0.33 9.25
N GLY A 17 6.07 0.68 9.00
CA GLY A 17 5.46 0.48 7.68
C GLY A 17 3.98 0.80 7.62
N LEU A 18 3.50 1.07 6.40
CA LEU A 18 2.09 1.17 6.07
C LEU A 18 1.60 -0.19 5.57
N ARG A 19 0.51 -0.73 6.14
CA ARG A 19 -0.14 -1.93 5.62
C ARG A 19 -1.48 -1.60 5.00
N VAL A 20 -1.69 -1.98 3.74
CA VAL A 20 -3.01 -1.97 3.09
C VAL A 20 -3.38 -3.37 2.65
N VAL A 21 -4.67 -3.69 2.74
CA VAL A 21 -5.26 -4.94 2.27
C VAL A 21 -6.30 -4.56 1.22
N PRO A 22 -5.98 -4.61 -0.09
CA PRO A 22 -6.80 -4.01 -1.14
C PRO A 22 -8.25 -4.52 -1.17
N TRP A 23 -8.46 -5.82 -1.00
CA TRP A 23 -9.82 -6.41 -1.01
C TRP A 23 -10.70 -5.96 0.15
N LEU A 24 -10.11 -5.55 1.28
CA LEU A 24 -10.87 -5.05 2.43
C LEU A 24 -11.59 -3.75 2.08
N TRP A 25 -10.96 -2.94 1.23
CA TRP A 25 -11.44 -1.63 0.81
C TRP A 25 -12.07 -1.63 -0.58
N GLY A 26 -12.00 -2.76 -1.30
CA GLY A 26 -12.43 -2.86 -2.70
C GLY A 26 -11.69 -1.86 -3.60
N ALA A 27 -10.46 -1.50 -3.25
CA ALA A 27 -9.69 -0.46 -3.91
C ALA A 27 -8.27 -0.93 -4.18
N PRO A 28 -7.80 -0.88 -5.44
CA PRO A 28 -6.44 -1.31 -5.79
C PRO A 28 -5.40 -0.32 -5.25
N PRO A 29 -4.11 -0.71 -5.16
CA PRO A 29 -3.01 0.19 -4.80
C PRO A 29 -2.95 1.50 -5.60
N THR A 30 -3.39 1.51 -6.87
CA THR A 30 -3.44 2.71 -7.71
C THR A 30 -4.58 3.67 -7.39
N ASP A 31 -5.44 3.35 -6.42
CA ASP A 31 -6.48 4.27 -5.99
C ASP A 31 -5.85 5.57 -5.44
N ARG A 32 -6.25 6.70 -6.01
CA ARG A 32 -5.69 8.03 -5.72
C ARG A 32 -5.75 8.40 -4.24
N ARG A 33 -6.65 7.77 -3.46
CA ARG A 33 -6.75 7.97 -2.01
C ARG A 33 -5.49 7.51 -1.27
N TYR A 34 -4.72 6.58 -1.83
CA TYR A 34 -3.49 6.06 -1.22
C TYR A 34 -2.24 6.87 -1.56
N TYR A 35 -2.24 7.66 -2.64
CA TYR A 35 -1.05 8.38 -3.11
C TYR A 35 -0.44 9.32 -2.06
N PRO A 36 -1.23 10.08 -1.27
CA PRO A 36 -0.68 10.85 -0.17
C PRO A 36 -0.01 10.01 0.92
N LEU A 37 -0.45 8.76 1.12
CA LEU A 37 0.18 7.83 2.06
C LEU A 37 1.49 7.28 1.50
N PHE A 38 1.55 6.99 0.20
CA PHE A 38 2.79 6.58 -0.46
C PHE A 38 3.85 7.68 -0.43
N ALA A 39 3.46 8.93 -0.68
CA ALA A 39 4.36 10.07 -0.52
C ALA A 39 4.88 10.20 0.92
N GLU A 40 4.03 10.00 1.93
CA GLU A 40 4.45 10.01 3.34
C GLU A 40 5.37 8.83 3.68
N CYS A 41 5.13 7.64 3.11
CA CYS A 41 6.00 6.48 3.24
C CYS A 41 7.42 6.77 2.71
N VAL A 42 7.53 7.42 1.56
CA VAL A 42 8.82 7.89 1.01
C VAL A 42 9.48 8.88 1.98
N GLN A 43 8.75 9.90 2.42
CA GLN A 43 9.28 10.92 3.34
C GLN A 43 9.73 10.36 4.69
N SER A 44 8.99 9.37 5.21
CA SER A 44 9.28 8.73 6.50
C SER A 44 10.24 7.54 6.37
N ALA A 45 10.69 7.20 5.16
CA ALA A 45 11.52 6.04 4.86
C ALA A 45 10.94 4.71 5.42
N VAL A 46 9.62 4.52 5.31
CA VAL A 46 8.94 3.29 5.73
C VAL A 46 8.27 2.59 4.53
N PRO A 47 8.29 1.26 4.45
CA PRO A 47 7.70 0.53 3.34
C PRO A 47 6.18 0.62 3.28
N PHE A 48 5.67 0.49 2.06
CA PHE A 48 4.29 0.14 1.78
C PHE A 48 4.16 -1.38 1.65
N CYS A 49 3.51 -2.02 2.61
CA CYS A 49 3.23 -3.45 2.63
C CYS A 49 1.82 -3.71 2.12
N THR A 50 1.66 -4.63 1.18
CA THR A 50 0.34 -5.00 0.65
C THR A 50 0.22 -6.48 0.36
N GLN A 51 -1.02 -6.96 0.38
CA GLN A 51 -1.35 -8.26 -0.19
C GLN A 51 -1.47 -8.12 -1.71
N VAL A 52 -0.87 -9.05 -2.43
CA VAL A 52 -1.06 -9.21 -3.88
C VAL A 52 -1.49 -10.64 -4.20
N GLY A 53 -1.96 -10.84 -5.43
CA GLY A 53 -2.45 -12.12 -5.90
C GLY A 53 -3.80 -12.51 -5.30
N HIS A 54 -3.92 -13.78 -4.94
CA HIS A 54 -5.20 -14.36 -4.54
C HIS A 54 -5.64 -13.90 -3.16
N THR A 55 -6.92 -13.57 -3.08
CA THR A 55 -7.61 -13.27 -1.82
C THR A 55 -8.14 -14.56 -1.21
N GLY A 56 -7.65 -14.90 -0.02
CA GLY A 56 -8.09 -16.09 0.72
C GLY A 56 -9.55 -16.03 1.21
N PRO A 57 -10.03 -14.89 1.73
CA PRO A 57 -11.46 -14.70 2.03
C PRO A 57 -12.35 -14.81 0.80
N LEU A 58 -13.66 -15.03 1.00
CA LEU A 58 -14.69 -15.01 -0.04
C LEU A 58 -14.92 -13.58 -0.56
N ARG A 59 -13.92 -13.05 -1.28
CA ARG A 59 -13.85 -11.69 -1.83
C ARG A 59 -13.11 -11.72 -3.17
N PRO A 60 -13.42 -10.79 -4.09
CA PRO A 60 -12.71 -10.69 -5.36
C PRO A 60 -11.21 -10.46 -5.19
N SER A 61 -10.40 -11.04 -6.08
CA SER A 61 -8.94 -10.89 -6.09
C SER A 61 -8.44 -9.74 -6.96
N GLU A 62 -9.32 -9.06 -7.70
CA GLU A 62 -8.94 -8.05 -8.71
C GLU A 62 -8.00 -7.01 -8.13
N THR A 63 -8.34 -6.41 -6.99
CA THR A 63 -7.56 -5.33 -6.36
C THR A 63 -6.16 -5.76 -5.88
N GLY A 64 -5.90 -7.07 -5.80
CA GLY A 64 -4.59 -7.63 -5.45
C GLY A 64 -3.69 -7.94 -6.65
N ARG A 65 -4.14 -7.77 -7.89
CA ARG A 65 -3.31 -8.10 -9.06
C ARG A 65 -2.02 -7.28 -9.08
N PRO A 66 -0.84 -7.89 -9.30
CA PRO A 66 0.41 -7.14 -9.34
C PRO A 66 0.47 -6.19 -10.55
N ILE A 67 0.01 -6.62 -11.72
CA ILE A 67 -0.12 -5.79 -12.92
C ILE A 67 -1.60 -5.52 -13.20
N PRO A 68 -2.03 -4.26 -13.37
CA PRO A 68 -1.20 -3.06 -13.49
C PRO A 68 -0.87 -2.34 -12.16
N TYR A 69 -1.38 -2.83 -11.02
CA TYR A 69 -1.50 -1.98 -9.84
C TYR A 69 -0.19 -1.69 -9.10
N ILE A 70 0.63 -2.71 -8.85
CA ILE A 70 1.95 -2.51 -8.23
C ILE A 70 2.92 -1.89 -9.23
N ASP A 71 2.86 -2.33 -10.49
CA ASP A 71 3.66 -1.79 -11.58
C ASP A 71 3.51 -0.27 -11.69
N GLN A 72 2.27 0.23 -11.74
CA GLN A 72 2.03 1.66 -11.82
C GLN A 72 2.46 2.41 -10.55
N VAL A 73 2.27 1.84 -9.35
CA VAL A 73 2.73 2.49 -8.10
C VAL A 73 4.26 2.58 -8.08
N ALA A 74 4.96 1.56 -8.55
CA ALA A 74 6.43 1.58 -8.64
C ALA A 74 6.93 2.62 -9.66
N LEU A 75 6.21 2.82 -10.77
CA LEU A 75 6.51 3.89 -11.74
C LEU A 75 6.26 5.28 -11.15
N ASP A 76 5.16 5.45 -10.42
CA ASP A 76 4.77 6.75 -9.87
C ASP A 76 5.62 7.17 -8.64
N PHE A 77 6.12 6.18 -7.88
CA PHE A 77 6.92 6.38 -6.68
C PHE A 77 8.18 5.50 -6.70
N PRO A 78 9.19 5.83 -7.52
CA PRO A 78 10.39 5.00 -7.66
C PRO A 78 11.22 4.85 -6.38
N GLU A 79 11.07 5.76 -5.42
CA GLU A 79 11.73 5.71 -4.10
C GLU A 79 10.95 4.92 -3.05
N LEU A 80 9.72 4.48 -3.34
CA LEU A 80 8.89 3.75 -2.40
C LEU A 80 9.31 2.27 -2.34
N VAL A 81 9.66 1.80 -1.15
CA VAL A 81 9.84 0.36 -0.92
C VAL A 81 8.46 -0.31 -0.84
N ILE A 82 8.16 -1.17 -1.82
CA ILE A 82 6.91 -1.93 -1.86
C ILE A 82 7.19 -3.37 -1.42
N VAL A 83 6.54 -3.80 -0.35
CA VAL A 83 6.57 -5.19 0.13
C VAL A 83 5.28 -5.87 -0.29
N CYS A 84 5.38 -6.64 -1.36
CA CYS A 84 4.31 -7.51 -1.82
C CYS A 84 4.36 -8.83 -1.03
N GLY A 85 3.25 -9.19 -0.40
CA GLY A 85 3.09 -10.44 0.33
C GLY A 85 2.00 -11.32 -0.27
N HIS A 86 1.97 -12.58 0.18
CA HIS A 86 1.12 -13.68 -0.34
C HIS A 86 1.61 -14.26 -1.67
N VAL A 87 2.92 -14.51 -1.76
CA VAL A 87 3.60 -15.17 -2.89
C VAL A 87 3.57 -14.31 -4.17
N GLY A 88 3.76 -13.01 -3.98
CA GLY A 88 4.05 -12.03 -5.02
C GLY A 88 4.43 -10.73 -4.35
#